data_AF-A0A8G2CHM0-F1
#
_entry.id   AF-A0A8G2CHM0-F1
#
_cell.length_a   1.000
_cell.length_b   1.000
_cell.length_c   1.000
_cell.angle_alpha   90.00
_cell.angle_beta   90.00
_cell.angle_gamma   90.00
#
_symmetry.space_group_name_H-M   'P 1'
#
loop_
_entity.id
_entity.type
_entity.pdbx_description
1 polymer ?
#
loop_
_entity_poly.entity_id
_entity_poly.type
_entity_poly.pdbx_seq_one_letter_code
_entity_poly.pdbx_strand_id
1 'polypeptide(L)'
;MALGRPVTLLSAPGFAVYGGCFWWQAMVAGYQAASLLDCADAGGRALEALRLGLPGVILGRSAPNFARIALIAAECGALLLDTAPPALDLAVRGADRRLAGWLGGAAETG
;
A
#
# COMPACT_ATOMS: atom_id res chain seq x y z
N MET A 1 -21.13 -7.94 -11.69
CA MET A 1 -21.42 -6.48 -11.80
C MET A 1 -20.33 -5.74 -11.03
N ALA A 2 -19.67 -4.76 -11.64
CA ALA A 2 -18.67 -3.94 -10.93
C ALA A 2 -19.39 -3.00 -9.95
N LEU A 3 -18.94 -2.92 -8.70
CA LEU A 3 -19.60 -2.12 -7.66
C LEU A 3 -19.36 -0.61 -7.80
N GLY A 4 -18.48 -0.19 -8.71
CA GLY A 4 -18.23 1.24 -9.03
C GLY A 4 -17.66 2.06 -7.88
N ARG A 5 -17.13 1.40 -6.83
CA ARG A 5 -16.59 2.07 -5.64
C ARG A 5 -15.07 2.27 -5.77
N PRO A 6 -14.54 3.43 -5.36
CA PRO A 6 -13.09 3.61 -5.30
C PRO A 6 -12.48 2.62 -4.29
N VAL A 7 -11.33 2.07 -4.64
CA VAL A 7 -10.57 1.14 -3.79
C VAL A 7 -9.12 1.59 -3.69
N THR A 8 -8.48 1.21 -2.59
CA THR A 8 -7.03 1.33 -2.41
C THR A 8 -6.43 -0.07 -2.45
N LEU A 9 -5.46 -0.29 -3.33
CA LEU A 9 -4.69 -1.52 -3.37
C LEU A 9 -3.56 -1.45 -2.36
N LEU A 10 -3.41 -2.50 -1.56
CA LEU A 10 -2.34 -2.62 -0.57
C LEU A 10 -1.50 -3.85 -0.92
N SER A 11 -0.18 -3.67 -1.00
CA SER A 11 0.73 -4.81 -1.16
C SER A 11 0.79 -5.67 0.11
N ALA A 12 1.26 -6.91 -0.01
CA ALA A 12 1.58 -7.73 1.17
C ALA A 12 2.63 -7.05 2.08
N PRO A 13 2.72 -7.41 3.37
CA PRO A 13 3.74 -6.88 4.27
C PRO A 13 5.16 -7.08 3.74
N GLY A 14 6.00 -6.04 3.78
CA GLY A 14 7.40 -6.08 3.32
C GLY A 14 7.57 -6.27 1.80
N PHE A 15 6.51 -6.12 1.01
CA PHE A 15 6.53 -6.42 -0.42
C PHE A 15 7.66 -5.71 -1.19
N ALA A 16 7.98 -4.46 -0.83
CA ALA A 16 9.02 -3.69 -1.53
C ALA A 16 10.41 -4.35 -1.48
N VAL A 17 10.69 -5.15 -0.43
CA VAL A 17 11.96 -5.87 -0.31
C VAL A 17 11.99 -7.12 -1.19
N TYR A 18 10.85 -7.79 -1.34
CA TYR A 18 10.72 -9.03 -2.10
C TYR A 18 10.50 -8.79 -3.61
N GLY A 19 9.45 -8.06 -3.97
CA GLY A 19 9.06 -7.85 -5.37
C GLY A 19 9.61 -6.57 -6.00
N GLY A 20 10.02 -5.60 -5.17
CA GLY A 20 10.59 -4.33 -5.63
C GLY A 20 9.55 -3.26 -5.99
N CYS A 21 9.96 -2.00 -5.88
CA CYS A 21 9.09 -0.84 -6.06
C CYS A 21 8.62 -0.68 -7.51
N PHE A 22 9.51 -0.90 -8.48
CA PHE A 22 9.18 -0.79 -9.91
C PHE A 22 8.15 -1.83 -10.36
N TRP A 23 8.24 -3.06 -9.86
CA TRP A 23 7.27 -4.11 -10.20
C TRP A 23 5.88 -3.78 -9.68
N TRP A 24 5.79 -3.28 -8.43
CA TRP A 24 4.51 -2.80 -7.89
C TRP A 24 3.91 -1.69 -8.74
N GLN A 25 4.71 -0.68 -9.11
CA GLN A 25 4.27 0.41 -10.00
C GLN A 25 3.70 -0.12 -11.31
N ALA A 26 4.41 -1.04 -11.96
CA ALA A 26 3.98 -1.64 -13.22
C ALA A 26 2.67 -2.42 -13.07
N MET A 27 2.48 -3.14 -11.95
CA MET A 27 1.24 -3.87 -11.70
C MET A 27 0.06 -2.93 -11.51
N VAL A 28 0.19 -1.89 -10.69
CA VAL A 28 -0.94 -1.03 -10.35
C VAL A 28 -1.30 -0.03 -11.45
N ALA A 29 -0.41 0.24 -12.40
CA ALA A 29 -0.64 1.16 -13.51
C ALA A 29 -1.85 0.81 -14.39
N GLY A 30 -2.27 -0.47 -14.41
CA GLY A 30 -3.45 -0.93 -15.14
C GLY A 30 -4.78 -0.61 -14.45
N TYR A 31 -4.77 -0.09 -13.22
CA TYR A 31 -5.96 0.11 -12.40
C TYR A 31 -6.13 1.58 -12.02
N GLN A 32 -7.36 2.09 -12.13
CA GLN A 32 -7.74 3.42 -11.65
C GLN A 32 -8.00 3.36 -10.12
N ALA A 33 -6.96 3.05 -9.35
CA ALA A 33 -7.03 2.85 -7.91
C ALA A 33 -5.85 3.54 -7.21
N ALA A 34 -6.06 4.03 -5.99
CA ALA A 34 -4.96 4.41 -5.11
C ALA A 34 -4.15 3.16 -4.74
N SER A 35 -2.87 3.31 -4.43
CA SER A 35 -2.02 2.19 -4.04
C SER A 35 -1.09 2.54 -2.87
N LEU A 36 -0.86 1.55 -2.00
CA LEU A 36 0.06 1.60 -0.88
C LEU A 36 1.07 0.47 -1.01
N LEU A 37 2.36 0.82 -1.00
CA LEU A 37 3.46 -0.13 -1.02
C LEU A 37 4.08 -0.29 0.38
N ASP A 38 4.05 -1.51 0.91
CA ASP A 38 4.65 -1.85 2.18
C ASP A 38 6.17 -2.05 2.05
N CYS A 39 6.92 -1.21 2.76
CA CYS A 39 8.38 -1.19 2.79
C CYS A 39 8.96 -1.80 4.08
N ALA A 40 8.15 -2.37 4.96
CA ALA A 40 8.55 -2.82 6.29
C ALA A 40 9.40 -1.75 7.03
N ASP A 41 10.65 -2.04 7.37
CA ASP A 41 11.63 -1.11 7.95
C ASP A 41 12.69 -0.62 6.95
N ALA A 42 12.55 -0.99 5.67
CA ALA A 42 13.51 -0.70 4.61
C ALA A 42 13.31 0.71 4.04
N GLY A 43 13.81 1.73 4.74
CA GLY A 43 13.63 3.11 4.29
C GLY A 43 14.32 3.46 2.97
N GLY A 44 15.32 2.68 2.52
CA GLY A 44 15.86 2.79 1.17
C GLY A 44 14.83 2.44 0.08
N ARG A 45 13.98 1.43 0.33
CA ARG A 45 12.86 1.07 -0.55
C ARG A 45 11.76 2.12 -0.54
N ALA A 46 11.47 2.70 0.63
CA ALA A 46 10.52 3.81 0.72
C ALA A 46 11.01 5.02 -0.10
N LEU A 47 12.31 5.36 -0.04
CA LEU A 47 12.87 6.43 -0.87
C LEU A 47 12.77 6.12 -2.37
N GLU A 48 13.10 4.89 -2.78
CA GLU A 48 12.94 4.42 -4.16
C GLU A 48 11.49 4.57 -4.64
N ALA A 49 10.52 4.13 -3.83
CA ALA A 49 9.10 4.24 -4.13
C ALA A 49 8.65 5.69 -4.32
N LEU A 50 9.08 6.60 -3.44
CA LEU A 50 8.80 8.03 -3.57
C LEU A 50 9.42 8.62 -4.85
N ARG A 51 10.64 8.23 -5.19
CA ARG A 51 11.33 8.65 -6.43
C ARG A 51 10.66 8.16 -7.70
N LEU A 52 10.02 6.99 -7.65
CA LEU A 52 9.20 6.44 -8.73
C LEU A 52 7.83 7.13 -8.83
N GLY A 53 7.48 8.02 -7.90
CA GLY A 53 6.21 8.73 -7.88
C GLY A 53 5.04 7.88 -7.38
N LEU A 54 5.29 6.85 -6.57
CA LEU A 54 4.20 6.08 -5.96
C LEU A 54 3.40 6.98 -4.99
N PRO A 55 2.05 6.89 -5.02
CA PRO A 55 1.20 7.81 -4.27
C PRO A 55 1.17 7.52 -2.77
N GLY A 56 1.60 6.35 -2.32
CA GLY A 56 1.71 6.05 -0.90
C GLY A 56 2.56 4.84 -0.55
N VAL A 57 3.16 4.92 0.64
CA VAL A 57 4.07 3.91 1.19
C VAL A 57 3.78 3.66 2.67
N ILE A 58 4.04 2.44 3.13
CA ILE A 58 4.04 2.08 4.54
C ILE A 58 5.49 1.82 4.96
N LEU A 59 5.94 2.48 6.03
CA LEU A 59 7.28 2.28 6.60
C LEU A 59 7.15 2.31 8.12
N GLY A 60 7.57 1.25 8.81
CA GLY A 60 7.50 1.19 10.27
C GLY A 60 8.28 2.33 10.94
N ARG A 61 7.78 2.87 12.06
CA ARG A 61 8.47 3.94 12.82
C ARG A 61 9.85 3.54 13.33
N SER A 62 10.14 2.23 13.40
CA SER A 62 11.45 1.68 13.76
C SER A 62 12.51 1.87 12.67
N ALA A 63 12.14 2.21 11.44
CA ALA A 63 13.09 2.45 10.36
C ALA A 63 14.03 3.61 10.73
N PRO A 64 15.36 3.43 10.66
CA PRO A 64 16.34 4.44 11.11
C PRO A 64 16.19 5.83 10.47
N ASN A 65 15.62 5.89 9.27
CA ASN A 65 15.42 7.11 8.49
C ASN A 65 13.95 7.54 8.37
N PHE A 66 13.03 7.01 9.19
CA PHE A 66 11.59 7.29 9.11
C PHE A 66 11.28 8.79 9.03
N ALA A 67 11.82 9.59 9.95
CA ALA A 67 11.54 11.04 9.99
C ALA A 67 12.00 11.76 8.71
N ARG A 68 13.12 11.34 8.12
CA ARG A 68 13.60 11.92 6.86
C ARG A 68 12.71 11.52 5.69
N ILE A 69 12.25 10.27 5.66
CA ILE A 69 11.31 9.78 4.64
C ILE A 69 9.96 10.50 4.76
N ALA A 70 9.48 10.79 5.96
CA ALA A 70 8.24 11.55 6.17
C ALA A 70 8.28 12.94 5.52
N LEU A 71 9.41 13.65 5.65
CA LEU A 71 9.60 14.94 4.99
C LEU A 71 9.59 14.81 3.46
N ILE A 72 10.29 13.82 2.92
CA ILE A 72 10.35 13.58 1.47
C ILE A 72 8.98 13.18 0.93
N ALA A 73 8.23 12.34 1.66
CA ALA A 73 6.87 11.97 1.28
C ALA A 73 5.96 13.19 1.18
N ALA A 74 6.03 14.11 2.16
CA ALA A 74 5.29 15.37 2.13
C ALA A 74 5.72 16.26 0.94
N GLU A 75 7.01 16.38 0.66
CA GLU A 75 7.54 17.11 -0.51
C GLU A 75 7.05 16.52 -1.85
N CYS A 76 6.94 15.20 -1.93
CA CYS A 76 6.41 14.49 -3.10
C CYS A 76 4.88 14.48 -3.19
N GLY A 77 4.16 14.94 -2.17
CA GLY A 77 2.70 14.80 -2.09
C GLY A 77 2.22 13.36 -1.94
N ALA A 78 3.07 12.46 -1.44
CA ALA A 78 2.76 11.05 -1.22
C ALA A 78 2.33 10.79 0.23
N LEU A 79 1.45 9.80 0.41
CA LEU A 79 1.01 9.35 1.73
C LEU A 79 2.08 8.45 2.37
N LEU A 80 2.52 8.78 3.58
CA LEU A 80 3.32 7.89 4.42
C LEU A 80 2.47 7.41 5.60
N LEU A 81 2.34 6.09 5.74
CA LEU A 81 1.76 5.45 6.92
C LEU A 81 2.84 4.70 7.68
N ASP A 82 2.74 4.67 9.01
CA ASP A 82 3.64 3.87 9.85
C ASP A 82 3.16 2.44 10.07
N THR A 83 1.88 2.20 9.79
CA THR A 83 1.19 0.92 9.95
C THR A 83 0.24 0.74 8.78
N ALA A 84 0.18 -0.48 8.24
CA ALA A 84 -0.77 -0.80 7.18
C ALA A 84 -2.22 -0.65 7.68
N PRO A 85 -3.13 -0.05 6.90
CA PRO A 85 -4.55 -0.05 7.24
C PRO A 85 -5.12 -1.48 7.11
N PRO A 86 -6.23 -1.81 7.80
CA PRO A 86 -6.93 -3.07 7.59
C PRO A 86 -7.30 -3.25 6.12
N ALA A 87 -7.05 -4.45 5.58
CA ALA A 87 -7.33 -4.77 4.19
C ALA A 87 -7.90 -6.19 4.06
N LEU A 88 -8.76 -6.37 3.06
CA LEU A 88 -9.21 -7.71 2.67
C LEU A 88 -8.10 -8.40 1.88
N ASP A 89 -7.50 -9.42 2.46
CA ASP A 89 -6.50 -10.24 1.78
C ASP A 89 -7.16 -11.16 0.74
N LEU A 90 -6.98 -10.83 -0.54
CA LEU A 90 -7.51 -11.59 -1.67
C LEU A 90 -6.68 -12.84 -2.00
N ALA A 91 -5.50 -13.05 -1.38
CA ALA A 91 -4.76 -14.30 -1.50
C ALA A 91 -5.41 -15.43 -0.67
N VAL A 92 -6.22 -15.08 0.33
CA VAL A 92 -6.97 -16.05 1.12
C VAL A 92 -8.07 -16.68 0.25
N ARG A 93 -8.07 -18.02 0.18
CA ARG A 93 -9.06 -18.78 -0.58
C ARG A 93 -10.48 -18.40 -0.14
N GLY A 94 -11.31 -17.99 -1.09
CA GLY A 94 -12.72 -17.64 -0.85
C GLY A 94 -12.95 -16.19 -0.39
N ALA A 95 -11.90 -15.35 -0.31
CA ALA A 95 -12.03 -13.94 0.05
C ALA A 95 -12.86 -13.12 -0.95
N ASP A 96 -12.93 -13.56 -2.21
CA ASP A 96 -13.78 -13.00 -3.26
C ASP A 96 -15.26 -12.92 -2.85
N ARG A 97 -15.74 -13.89 -2.07
CA ARG A 97 -17.12 -13.93 -1.56
C ARG A 97 -17.41 -12.83 -0.53
N ARG A 98 -16.37 -12.38 0.18
CA ARG A 98 -16.46 -11.32 1.20
C ARG A 98 -16.26 -9.92 0.62
N LEU A 99 -15.69 -9.82 -0.59
CA LEU A 99 -15.34 -8.54 -1.22
C LEU A 99 -16.51 -7.56 -1.30
N ALA A 100 -17.70 -8.02 -1.70
CA ALA A 100 -18.87 -7.15 -1.80
C ALA A 100 -19.31 -6.60 -0.44
N GLY A 101 -19.25 -7.42 0.62
CA GLY A 101 -19.56 -7.01 1.99
C GLY A 101 -18.52 -6.04 2.56
N TRP A 102 -17.24 -6.34 2.35
CA TRP A 102 -16.12 -5.49 2.77
C TRP A 102 -16.20 -4.10 2.11
N LEU A 103 -16.43 -4.04 0.80
CA LEU A 103 -16.65 -2.79 0.06
C LEU A 103 -17.92 -2.05 0.50
N GLY A 104 -18.88 -2.77 1.10
CA GLY A 104 -20.11 -2.26 1.69
C GLY A 104 -19.92 -1.51 3.01
N GLY A 105 -18.73 -1.55 3.62
CA GLY A 105 -18.44 -0.93 4.92
C GLY A 105 -18.39 -1.92 6.09
N ALA A 106 -18.44 -3.23 5.82
CA ALA A 106 -18.10 -4.23 6.83
C ALA A 106 -16.56 -4.27 6.99
N ALA A 107 -16.01 -3.30 7.71
CA ALA A 107 -14.68 -3.45 8.28
C ALA A 107 -14.76 -4.62 9.27
N GLU A 108 -14.12 -5.74 8.94
CA GLU A 108 -14.05 -6.89 9.84
C GLU A 108 -13.37 -6.44 11.13
N THR A 109 -14.17 -6.35 12.19
CA THR A 109 -13.68 -6.20 13.56
C THR A 109 -13.36 -7.61 14.01
N GLY A 110 -12.08 -8.00 14.01
CA GLY A 110 -11.65 -9.33 14.43
C GLY A 110 -10.21 -9.61 14.07
#